data_AF-A0A1L5L096-F1
#
_entry.id   AF-A0A1L5L096-F1
#
_cell.length_a   1.000
_cell.length_b   1.000
_cell.length_c   1.000
_cell.angle_alpha   90.00
_cell.angle_beta   90.00
_cell.angle_gamma   90.00
#
_symmetry.space_group_name_H-M   'P 1'
#
loop_
_entity.id
_entity.type
_entity.pdbx_description
1 polymer ?
#
loop_
_entity_poly.entity_id
_entity_poly.type
_entity_poly.pdbx_seq_one_letter_code
_entity_poly.pdbx_strand_id
1 'polypeptide(L)' 'MIIIGIAGGTGSGKTTVVRKIIESLPPGSVAVIPQDSYYNDQSSIPLEIRKQTNFDHPDAFDWPLFEQQIADLRQGHP' A
#
# COMPACT_ATOMS: atom_id res chain seq x y z
N MET A 1 -2.99 18.65 1.42
CA MET A 1 -2.68 17.28 1.84
C MET A 1 -1.22 16.99 1.55
N ILE A 2 -0.51 16.30 2.44
CA ILE A 2 0.86 15.84 2.22
C ILE A 2 0.82 14.32 2.12
N ILE A 3 1.45 13.75 1.10
CA ILE A 3 1.57 12.29 0.92
C ILE A 3 3.04 11.93 1.14
N ILE A 4 3.29 10.92 1.97
CA ILE A 4 4.62 10.45 2.32
C ILE A 4 4.71 8.96 1.94
N GLY A 5 5.56 8.64 0.96
CA GLY A 5 5.87 7.25 0.60
C GLY A 5 6.94 6.68 1.52
N ILE A 6 6.70 5.50 2.10
CA ILE A 6 7.64 4.79 2.98
C ILE A 6 7.96 3.44 2.34
N ALA A 7 9.12 3.34 1.69
CA ALA A 7 9.58 2.13 1.00
C ALA A 7 10.73 1.44 1.75
N GLY A 8 10.95 0.16 1.45
CA GLY A 8 12.01 -0.66 2.03
C GLY A 8 11.68 -2.15 2.01
N GLY A 9 12.68 -3.01 2.16
CA GLY A 9 12.49 -4.47 2.17
C GLY A 9 11.64 -4.98 3.34
N THR A 10 11.25 -6.24 3.29
CA THR A 10 10.59 -6.93 4.42
C THR A 10 11.49 -6.91 5.66
N GLY A 11 10.92 -6.61 6.82
CA GLY A 11 11.67 -6.52 8.08
C GLY A 11 12.48 -5.23 8.28
N SER A 12 12.47 -4.28 7.34
CA SER A 12 13.26 -3.03 7.45
C SER A 12 12.73 -2.00 8.46
N GLY A 13 11.62 -2.30 9.15
CA GLY A 13 11.03 -1.41 10.16
C GLY A 13 10.02 -0.38 9.64
N LYS A 14 9.53 -0.50 8.39
CA LYS A 14 8.52 0.42 7.80
C LYS A 14 7.32 0.65 8.72
N THR A 15 6.72 -0.44 9.23
CA THR A 15 5.57 -0.39 10.13
C THR A 15 5.88 0.36 11.42
N THR A 16 7.09 0.20 11.96
CA THR A 16 7.55 0.93 13.15
C THR A 16 7.67 2.42 12.88
N VAL A 17 8.21 2.81 11.72
CA VAL A 17 8.31 4.21 11.31
C VAL A 17 6.91 4.83 11.15
N VAL A 18 6.01 4.16 10.43
CA VAL A 18 4.61 4.59 10.25
C VAL A 18 3.93 4.79 11.62
N ARG A 19 4.06 3.82 12.52
CA ARG A 19 3.44 3.90 13.85
C ARG A 19 3.95 5.09 14.65
N LYS A 20 5.27 5.33 14.66
CA LYS A 20 5.87 6.48 15.36
C LYS A 20 5.44 7.83 14.78
N ILE A 21 5.20 7.91 13.47
CA ILE A 21 4.68 9.13 12.83
C ILE A 21 3.23 9.39 13.27
N ILE A 22 2.40 8.36 13.34
CA ILE A 22 1.01 8.50 13.80
C ILE A 22 0.96 8.90 15.28
N GLU A 23 1.80 8.28 16.11
CA GLU A 23 1.91 8.60 17.55
C GLU A 23 2.40 10.03 17.82
N SER A 24 3.15 10.64 16.89
CA SER A 24 3.68 12.01 17.05
C SER A 24 2.75 13.11 16.55
N LEU A 25 1.62 12.76 15.93
CA LEU A 25 0.67 13.70 15.33
C LEU A 25 -0.70 13.60 16.03
N PRO A 26 -1.55 14.65 15.96
CA PRO A 26 -2.89 14.61 16.54
C PRO A 26 -3.71 13.41 16.02
N PRO A 27 -4.50 12.74 16.87
CA PRO A 27 -5.35 11.63 16.44
C PRO A 27 -6.24 12.01 15.26
N GLY A 28 -6.37 11.11 14.28
CA GLY A 28 -7.18 11.32 13.08
C GLY A 28 -6.57 12.23 12.01
N SER A 29 -5.35 12.75 12.22
CA SER A 29 -4.67 13.60 11.22
C SER A 29 -3.94 12.82 10.12
N VAL A 30 -3.77 11.51 10.28
CA VAL A 30 -3.01 10.64 9.36
C VAL A 30 -3.89 9.48 8.91
N ALA A 31 -3.94 9.26 7.58
CA ALA A 31 -4.44 8.03 6.98
C ALA A 31 -3.25 7.17 6.53
N VAL A 32 -3.36 5.86 6.68
CA VAL A 32 -2.34 4.89 6.25
C VAL A 32 -2.92 4.04 5.14
N ILE A 33 -2.20 3.99 4.02
CA ILE A 33 -2.56 3.19 2.85
C ILE A 33 -1.44 2.18 2.62
N PRO A 34 -1.63 0.90 2.98
CA PRO A 34 -0.67 -0.14 2.66
C PRO A 34 -0.69 -0.43 1.16
N GLN A 35 0.46 -0.37 0.48
CA GLN A 35 0.56 -0.76 -0.93
C GLN A 35 0.17 -2.23 -1.15
N ASP A 36 0.45 -3.09 -0.16
CA ASP A 36 0.08 -4.52 -0.16
C ASP A 36 -1.45 -4.74 -0.27
N SER A 37 -2.29 -3.73 0.02
CA SER A 37 -3.74 -3.80 -0.22
C SER A 37 -4.12 -3.76 -1.70
N TYR A 38 -3.16 -3.47 -2.59
CA TYR A 38 -3.33 -3.35 -4.03
C TYR A 38 -2.71 -4.52 -4.78
N TYR A 39 -2.47 -5.67 -4.13
CA TYR A 39 -2.14 -6.89 -4.89
C TYR A 39 -3.27 -7.26 -5.84
N ASN A 40 -2.92 -7.65 -7.06
CA ASN A 40 -3.87 -8.16 -8.03
C ASN A 40 -4.67 -9.32 -7.44
N ASP A 41 -6.00 -9.31 -7.65
CA ASP A 41 -6.85 -10.38 -7.17
C ASP A 41 -6.53 -11.68 -7.93
N GLN A 42 -6.15 -12.71 -7.17
CA GLN A 42 -5.84 -14.03 -7.69
C GLN A 42 -6.92 -15.04 -7.33
N SER A 43 -8.07 -14.62 -6.81
CA SER A 43 -9.19 -15.49 -6.40
C SER A 43 -9.68 -16.44 -7.51
N SER A 44 -9.48 -16.09 -8.77
CA SER A 44 -9.80 -16.89 -9.96
C SER A 44 -8.70 -17.84 -10.40
N ILE A 45 -7.46 -17.66 -9.92
CA ILE A 45 -6.29 -18.45 -10.32
C ILE A 45 -6.24 -19.75 -9.50
N PRO A 46 -5.91 -20.92 -10.08
CA PRO A 46 -5.70 -22.15 -9.31
C PRO A 46 -4.59 -22.02 -8.25
N LEU A 47 -4.76 -22.66 -7.09
CA LEU A 47 -3.81 -22.57 -5.95
C LEU A 47 -2.36 -22.90 -6.34
N GLU A 48 -2.15 -23.93 -7.18
CA GLU A 48 -0.82 -24.34 -7.61
C GLU A 48 -0.09 -23.28 -8.44
N ILE A 49 -0.83 -22.41 -9.13
CA ILE A 49 -0.29 -21.28 -9.88
C ILE A 49 -0.07 -20.08 -8.94
N ARG A 50 -0.99 -19.82 -8.01
CA ARG A 50 -0.83 -18.74 -7.00
C ARG A 50 0.46 -18.85 -6.19
N LYS A 51 0.86 -20.09 -5.88
CA LYS A 51 2.12 -20.37 -5.14
C LYS A 51 3.37 -19.90 -5.90
N GLN A 52 3.29 -19.72 -7.21
CA GLN A 52 4.41 -19.29 -8.06
C GLN A 52 4.45 -17.78 -8.24
N THR A 53 3.47 -17.04 -7.70
CA THR A 53 3.41 -15.59 -7.85
C THR A 53 4.55 -14.91 -7.09
N ASN A 54 5.31 -14.09 -7.80
CA ASN A 54 6.29 -13.19 -7.21
C ASN A 54 5.61 -11.88 -6.77
N PHE A 55 5.28 -11.77 -5.49
CA PHE A 55 4.65 -10.58 -4.91
C PHE A 55 5.57 -9.35 -4.84
N ASP A 56 6.89 -9.54 -4.96
CA ASP A 56 7.85 -8.43 -5.01
C ASP A 56 7.99 -7.83 -6.42
N HIS A 57 7.36 -8.44 -7.43
CA HIS A 57 7.40 -7.93 -8.80
C HIS A 57 6.45 -6.73 -8.96
N PRO A 58 6.83 -5.67 -9.68
CA PRO A 58 5.94 -4.54 -9.95
C PRO A 58 4.58 -4.96 -10.52
N ASP A 59 4.54 -5.95 -11.40
CA ASP A 59 3.29 -6.44 -12.00
C ASP A 59 2.35 -7.17 -11.03
N ALA A 60 2.77 -7.41 -9.78
CA ALA A 60 1.90 -8.00 -8.76
C ALA A 60 0.82 -7.03 -8.25
N PHE A 61 0.94 -5.73 -8.57
CA PHE A 61 0.06 -4.68 -8.07
C PHE A 61 -0.93 -4.18 -9.14
N ASP A 62 -2.12 -3.78 -8.69
CA ASP A 62 -3.10 -3.01 -9.46
C ASP A 62 -2.71 -1.53 -9.45
N TRP A 63 -1.72 -1.18 -10.28
CA TRP A 63 -1.24 0.20 -10.43
C TRP A 63 -2.34 1.19 -10.85
N PRO A 64 -3.21 0.88 -11.83
CA PRO A 64 -4.28 1.79 -12.21
C PRO A 64 -5.17 2.20 -11.03
N LEU A 65 -5.60 1.23 -10.20
CA LEU A 65 -6.40 1.50 -9.02
C LEU A 65 -5.62 2.32 -7.97
N PHE A 66 -4.38 1.94 -7.71
CA PHE A 66 -3.52 2.63 -6.74
C PHE A 66 -3.30 4.10 -7.15
N GLU A 67 -2.90 4.34 -8.38
CA GLU A 67 -2.66 5.69 -8.92
C GLU A 67 -3.93 6.54 -8.89
N GLN A 68 -5.07 5.96 -9.29
CA GLN A 68 -6.35 6.65 -9.25
C GLN A 68 -6.72 7.08 -7.83
N GLN A 69 -6.70 6.16 -6.85
CA GLN A 69 -7.10 6.48 -5.49
C GLN A 69 -6.15 7.47 -4.81
N ILE A 70 -4.85 7.40 -5.08
CA ILE A 70 -3.90 8.41 -4.59
C ILE A 70 -4.17 9.78 -5.21
N ALA A 71 -4.52 9.83 -6.50
CA ALA A 71 -4.89 11.07 -7.17
C ALA A 71 -6.19 11.68 -6.62
N ASP A 72 -7.20 10.86 -6.36
CA ASP A 72 -8.48 11.26 -5.78
C ASP A 72 -8.29 11.85 -4.37
N LEU A 73 -7.53 11.16 -3.52
CA LEU A 73 -7.19 11.65 -2.19
C LEU A 73 -6.43 12.98 -2.24
N ARG A 74 -5.49 13.13 -3.17
CA ARG A 74 -4.74 14.38 -3.35
C ARG A 74 -5.67 15.55 -3.72
N GLN A 75 -6.78 15.29 -4.41
CA GLN A 75 -7.80 16.27 -4.76
C GLN A 75 -8.84 16.49 -3.64
N GLY A 76 -8.81 15.69 -2.58
CA GLY A 76 -9.77 15.73 -1.49
C GLY A 76 -11.05 14.95 -1.78
N HIS A 77 -11.03 14.06 -2.78
CA HIS A 77 -12.12 13.12 -3.03
C HIS A 77 -11.97 11.90 -2.11
N PRO A 78 -13.09 11.36 -1.61
CA PRO A 78 -13.11 10.15 -0.79
C PRO A 78 -12.83 8.88 -1.60
#